data_AF-X1I340-F1
#
_entry.id   AF-X1I340-F1
#
_cell.length_a   1.000
_cell.length_b   1.000
_cell.length_c   1.000
_cell.angle_alpha   90.00
_cell.angle_beta   90.00
_cell.angle_gamma   90.00
#
_symmetry.space_group_name_H-M   'P 1'
#
loop_
_entity.id
_entity.type
_entity.pdbx_description
1 polymer ?
#
loop_
_entity_poly.entity_id
_entity_poly.type
_entity_poly.pdbx_seq_one_letter_code
_entity_poly.pdbx_strand_id
1 'polypeptide(L)'
;MTDSPLLKSDKVIITPHLGASTIEAQANVSKDIAEQVLAVLQGRFSKYAVNAPYVSSESIPFIKAASTMGNFASQLMEGQIGEVHIKYGGEIANYDCKPFKAAIISGLLQQVSEERINLV
;
A
#
# COMPACT_ATOMS: atom_id res chain seq x y z
N MET A 1 -0.80 -24.30 23.11
CA MET A 1 -2.27 -24.35 22.95
C MET A 1 -2.90 -25.58 23.60
N THR A 2 -2.13 -26.53 24.13
CA THR A 2 -2.61 -27.84 24.62
C THR A 2 -3.11 -27.86 26.07
N ASP A 3 -2.85 -26.82 26.87
CA ASP A 3 -3.15 -26.82 28.31
C ASP A 3 -4.30 -25.88 28.72
N SER A 4 -5.20 -25.54 27.79
CA SER A 4 -6.35 -24.71 28.13
C SER A 4 -7.30 -25.47 29.09
N PRO A 5 -7.67 -24.90 30.26
CA PRO A 5 -8.66 -25.51 31.16
C PRO A 5 -10.01 -25.79 30.48
N LEU A 6 -10.33 -25.05 29.42
CA LEU A 6 -11.56 -25.22 28.64
C LEU A 6 -11.61 -26.55 27.88
N LEU A 7 -10.44 -27.17 27.60
CA LEU A 7 -10.37 -28.50 26.97
C LEU A 7 -10.89 -29.61 27.89
N LYS A 8 -11.02 -29.36 29.20
CA LYS A 8 -11.51 -30.34 30.20
C LYS A 8 -13.01 -30.21 30.48
N SER A 9 -13.71 -29.30 29.82
CA SER A 9 -15.11 -28.99 30.10
C SER A 9 -16.04 -29.48 29.00
N ASP A 10 -16.93 -30.43 29.33
CA ASP A 10 -17.92 -31.00 28.39
C ASP A 10 -18.98 -29.99 27.89
N LYS A 11 -19.06 -28.81 28.53
CA LYS A 11 -19.97 -27.73 28.14
C LYS A 11 -19.41 -26.82 27.03
N VAL A 12 -18.18 -27.06 26.57
CA VAL A 12 -17.49 -26.18 25.61
C VAL A 12 -17.04 -26.99 24.39
N ILE A 13 -17.54 -26.61 23.21
CA ILE A 13 -17.07 -27.16 21.94
C ILE A 13 -15.93 -26.28 21.43
N ILE A 14 -14.79 -26.91 21.14
CA ILE A 14 -13.58 -26.23 20.66
C ILE A 14 -13.27 -26.74 19.25
N THR A 15 -12.99 -25.83 18.33
CA THR A 15 -12.45 -26.16 17.00
C THR A 15 -11.10 -25.48 16.82
N PRO A 16 -10.07 -26.18 16.30
CA PRO A 16 -8.73 -25.62 16.15
C PRO A 16 -8.65 -24.68 14.94
N HIS A 17 -9.17 -23.44 15.10
CA HIS A 17 -9.15 -22.38 14.08
C HIS A 17 -9.59 -22.86 12.67
N LEU A 18 -10.60 -23.73 12.62
CA LEU A 18 -11.06 -24.34 11.37
C LEU A 18 -11.93 -23.40 10.52
N GLY A 19 -12.26 -22.20 11.00
CA GLY A 19 -13.19 -21.28 10.33
C GLY A 19 -12.80 -20.90 8.91
N ALA A 20 -11.50 -20.78 8.63
CA ALA A 20 -10.98 -20.52 7.28
C ALA A 20 -10.38 -21.77 6.60
N SER A 21 -10.52 -22.95 7.21
CA SER A 21 -9.94 -24.22 6.73
C SER A 21 -10.88 -24.95 5.77
N THR A 22 -11.56 -24.23 4.88
CA THR A 22 -12.39 -24.80 3.82
C THR A 22 -11.73 -24.60 2.46
N ILE A 23 -12.07 -25.45 1.50
CA ILE A 23 -11.53 -25.37 0.12
C ILE A 23 -11.92 -24.03 -0.51
N GLU A 24 -13.15 -23.59 -0.28
CA GLU A 24 -13.71 -22.34 -0.82
C GLU A 24 -12.97 -21.12 -0.26
N ALA A 25 -12.73 -21.09 1.05
CA ALA A 25 -12.00 -20.00 1.69
C ALA A 25 -10.57 -19.89 1.15
N GLN A 26 -9.86 -21.01 1.05
CA GLN A 26 -8.49 -21.04 0.52
C GLN A 26 -8.45 -20.67 -0.97
N ALA A 27 -9.41 -21.11 -1.78
CA ALA A 27 -9.51 -20.75 -3.19
C ALA A 27 -9.74 -19.24 -3.40
N ASN A 28 -10.65 -18.64 -2.62
CA ASN A 28 -10.91 -17.20 -2.69
C ASN A 28 -9.69 -16.38 -2.29
N VAL A 29 -9.04 -16.73 -1.17
CA VAL A 29 -7.81 -16.05 -0.72
C VAL A 29 -6.69 -16.20 -1.76
N SER A 30 -6.54 -17.39 -2.37
CA SER A 30 -5.53 -17.63 -3.39
C SER A 30 -5.75 -16.74 -4.63
N LYS A 31 -7.00 -16.60 -5.07
CA LYS A 31 -7.37 -15.72 -6.18
C LYS A 31 -7.07 -14.26 -5.85
N ASP A 32 -7.48 -13.79 -4.67
CA ASP A 32 -7.26 -12.40 -4.22
C ASP A 32 -5.76 -12.06 -4.16
N ILE A 33 -4.92 -13.00 -3.71
CA ILE A 33 -3.47 -12.81 -3.68
C ILE A 33 -2.91 -12.78 -5.11
N ALA A 34 -3.32 -13.70 -5.99
CA ALA A 34 -2.84 -13.75 -7.36
C ALA A 34 -3.16 -12.45 -8.14
N GLU A 35 -4.37 -11.90 -7.96
CA GLU A 35 -4.77 -10.63 -8.56
C GLU A 35 -3.92 -9.45 -8.03
N GLN A 36 -3.64 -9.41 -6.73
CA GLN A 36 -2.79 -8.38 -6.14
C GLN A 36 -1.34 -8.46 -6.61
N VAL A 37 -0.77 -9.67 -6.70
CA VAL A 37 0.59 -9.88 -7.22
C VAL A 37 0.66 -9.41 -8.67
N LEU A 38 -0.32 -9.80 -9.51
CA LEU A 38 -0.39 -9.37 -10.89
C LEU A 38 -0.48 -7.85 -11.02
N ALA A 39 -1.31 -7.20 -10.20
CA ALA A 39 -1.44 -5.75 -10.18
C ALA A 39 -0.10 -5.05 -9.87
N VAL A 40 0.63 -5.52 -8.85
CA VAL A 40 1.94 -4.96 -8.47
C VAL A 40 2.99 -5.17 -9.55
N LEU A 41 3.02 -6.35 -10.18
CA LEU A 41 3.93 -6.63 -11.30
C LEU A 41 3.64 -5.75 -12.52
N GLN A 42 2.38 -5.36 -12.72
CA GLN A 42 1.96 -4.38 -13.74
C GLN A 42 2.18 -2.91 -13.32
N GLY A 43 2.80 -2.66 -12.17
CA GLY A 43 3.05 -1.31 -11.67
C GLY A 43 1.82 -0.60 -11.10
N ARG A 44 0.75 -1.35 -10.78
CA ARG A 44 -0.44 -0.84 -10.08
C ARG A 44 -0.29 -1.08 -8.57
N PHE A 45 -1.11 -0.37 -7.78
CA PHE A 45 -1.15 -0.55 -6.33
C PHE A 45 -1.86 -1.84 -5.94
N SER A 46 -1.34 -2.52 -4.91
CA SER A 46 -2.11 -3.57 -4.22
C SER A 46 -3.19 -2.93 -3.36
N LYS A 47 -4.40 -3.49 -3.44
CA LYS A 47 -5.58 -3.03 -2.70
C LYS A 47 -5.46 -3.21 -1.19
N TYR A 48 -4.72 -4.23 -0.74
CA TYR A 48 -4.59 -4.60 0.68
C TYR A 48 -3.12 -4.61 1.13
N ALA A 49 -2.29 -3.72 0.57
CA ALA A 49 -0.91 -3.55 1.03
C ALA A 49 -0.89 -3.17 2.52
N VAL A 50 -0.28 -4.01 3.35
CA VAL A 50 -0.20 -3.80 4.81
C VAL A 50 0.93 -2.86 5.22
N ASN A 51 1.95 -2.75 4.38
CA ASN A 51 3.11 -1.90 4.60
C ASN A 51 2.96 -0.53 3.92
N ALA A 52 2.08 -0.38 2.93
CA ALA A 52 1.88 0.90 2.26
C ALA A 52 0.78 1.72 2.97
N PRO A 53 0.87 3.06 2.94
CA PRO A 53 -0.19 3.89 3.49
C PRO A 53 -1.49 3.65 2.70
N TYR A 54 -2.61 3.57 3.42
CA TYR A 54 -3.91 3.37 2.81
C TYR A 54 -4.22 4.52 1.85
N VAL A 55 -4.51 4.18 0.59
CA VAL A 55 -4.91 5.14 -0.44
C VAL A 55 -6.37 4.88 -0.76
N SER A 56 -7.24 5.84 -0.46
CA SER A 56 -8.64 5.75 -0.87
C SER A 56 -8.75 5.75 -2.39
N SER A 57 -9.78 5.11 -2.94
CA SER A 57 -10.00 5.09 -4.40
C SER A 57 -10.09 6.48 -5.01
N GLU A 58 -10.64 7.45 -4.28
CA GLU A 58 -10.70 8.87 -4.66
C GLU A 58 -9.31 9.53 -4.73
N SER A 59 -8.36 9.05 -3.93
CA SER A 59 -6.99 9.57 -3.86
C SER A 59 -6.08 9.03 -4.98
N ILE A 60 -6.42 7.88 -5.58
CA ILE A 60 -5.60 7.20 -6.60
C ILE A 60 -5.22 8.10 -7.78
N PRO A 61 -6.14 8.89 -8.39
CA PRO A 61 -5.78 9.78 -9.49
C PRO A 61 -4.73 10.82 -9.08
N PHE A 62 -4.81 11.32 -7.86
CA PHE A 62 -3.90 12.33 -7.33
C PHE A 62 -2.51 11.76 -7.01
N ILE A 63 -2.41 10.48 -6.63
CA ILE A 63 -1.10 9.81 -6.46
C ILE A 63 -0.31 9.78 -7.76
N LYS A 64 -0.96 9.47 -8.88
CA LYS A 64 -0.31 9.47 -10.18
C LYS A 64 0.13 10.88 -10.59
N ALA A 65 -0.71 11.88 -10.34
CA ALA A 65 -0.36 13.28 -10.59
C ALA A 65 0.83 13.74 -9.73
N ALA A 66 0.81 13.43 -8.43
CA ALA A 66 1.86 13.73 -7.48
C ALA A 66 3.22 13.13 -7.88
N SER A 67 3.25 11.86 -8.30
CA SER A 67 4.46 11.21 -8.82
C SER A 67 4.94 11.84 -10.12
N THR A 68 4.02 12.18 -11.03
CA THR A 68 4.36 12.86 -12.29
C THR A 68 4.96 14.24 -12.04
N MET A 69 4.40 15.00 -11.09
CA MET A 69 4.94 16.31 -10.68
C MET A 69 6.35 16.21 -10.13
N GLY A 70 6.62 15.20 -9.29
CA GLY A 70 7.97 14.95 -8.77
C GLY A 70 8.98 14.64 -9.88
N ASN A 71 8.60 13.78 -10.82
CA ASN A 71 9.46 13.41 -11.96
C ASN A 71 9.67 14.60 -12.92
N PHE A 72 8.65 15.42 -13.12
CA PHE A 72 8.78 16.63 -13.92
C PHE A 72 9.70 17.65 -13.24
N ALA A 73 9.55 17.86 -11.93
CA ALA A 73 10.41 18.75 -11.16
C ALA A 73 11.88 18.28 -11.19
N SER A 74 12.16 16.98 -11.05
CA SER A 74 13.55 16.48 -11.08
C SER A 74 14.24 16.71 -12.43
N GLN A 75 13.51 16.72 -13.53
CA GLN A 75 14.05 17.04 -14.87
C GLN A 75 14.38 18.53 -15.05
N LEU A 76 13.76 19.42 -14.27
CA LEU A 76 14.01 20.86 -14.32
C LEU A 76 15.09 21.33 -13.34
N MET A 77 15.46 20.48 -12.38
CA MET A 77 16.40 20.82 -11.32
C MET A 77 17.84 20.49 -11.73
N GLU A 78 18.76 21.39 -11.40
CA GLU A 78 20.20 21.14 -11.53
C GLU A 78 20.83 21.00 -10.14
N GLY A 79 21.73 20.03 -9.99
CA GLY A 79 22.45 19.78 -8.73
C GLY A 79 21.63 19.01 -7.69
N GLN A 80 22.09 19.07 -6.43
CA GLN A 80 21.52 18.26 -5.34
C GLN A 80 20.31 18.95 -4.70
N ILE A 81 19.27 18.17 -4.40
CA ILE A 81 18.08 18.64 -3.68
C ILE A 81 18.43 18.86 -2.20
N GLY A 82 18.34 20.10 -1.73
CA GLY A 82 18.51 20.46 -0.31
C GLY A 82 17.19 20.45 0.49
N GLU A 83 16.10 20.90 -0.13
CA GLU A 83 14.78 20.98 0.52
C GLU A 83 13.66 20.79 -0.51
N VAL A 84 12.55 20.17 -0.09
CA VAL A 84 11.33 20.01 -0.90
C VAL A 84 10.16 20.58 -0.13
N HIS A 85 9.52 21.61 -0.68
CA HIS A 85 8.35 22.25 -0.09
C HIS A 85 7.09 21.86 -0.87
N ILE A 86 6.14 21.20 -0.21
CA ILE A 86 4.89 20.72 -0.82
C ILE A 86 3.72 21.48 -0.20
N LYS A 87 2.94 22.18 -1.02
CA LYS A 87 1.71 22.86 -0.60
C LYS A 87 0.49 22.12 -1.14
N TYR A 88 -0.44 21.79 -0.25
CA TYR A 88 -1.73 21.19 -0.59
C TYR A 88 -2.80 22.28 -0.57
N GLY A 89 -3.64 22.33 -1.60
CA GLY A 89 -4.67 23.37 -1.74
C GLY A 89 -6.00 22.81 -2.24
N GLY A 90 -7.10 23.40 -1.78
CA GLY A 90 -8.46 22.92 -2.06
C GLY A 90 -8.86 21.72 -1.20
N GLU A 91 -9.83 20.95 -1.66
CA GLU A 91 -10.40 19.82 -0.90
C GLU A 91 -9.39 18.72 -0.58
N ILE A 92 -8.33 18.58 -1.39
CA ILE A 92 -7.28 17.58 -1.17
C ILE A 92 -6.55 17.76 0.17
N ALA A 93 -6.51 18.99 0.69
CA ALA A 93 -5.90 19.28 1.99
C ALA A 93 -6.66 18.64 3.17
N ASN A 94 -7.90 18.19 2.94
CA ASN A 94 -8.71 17.50 3.95
C ASN A 94 -8.45 15.97 3.98
N TYR A 95 -7.68 15.42 3.03
CA TYR A 95 -7.33 14.00 2.97
C TYR A 95 -5.98 13.72 3.67
N ASP A 96 -5.69 12.44 3.96
CA ASP A 96 -4.35 12.06 4.39
C ASP A 96 -3.35 12.34 3.26
N CYS A 97 -2.48 13.33 3.47
CA CYS A 97 -1.53 13.80 2.48
C CYS A 97 -0.21 13.00 2.45
N LYS A 98 0.01 12.06 3.37
CA LYS A 98 1.23 11.24 3.42
C LYS A 98 1.46 10.44 2.13
N PRO A 99 0.45 9.78 1.54
CA PRO A 99 0.61 9.10 0.25
C PRO A 99 1.05 10.03 -0.88
N PHE A 100 0.53 11.27 -0.93
CA PHE A 100 0.92 12.25 -1.94
C PHE A 100 2.35 12.72 -1.74
N LYS A 101 2.77 12.94 -0.49
CA LYS A 101 4.16 13.27 -0.17
C LYS A 101 5.12 12.17 -0.63
N ALA A 102 4.81 10.91 -0.30
CA ALA A 102 5.59 9.75 -0.75
C ALA A 102 5.64 9.68 -2.28
N ALA A 103 4.52 9.91 -2.96
CA ALA A 103 4.43 9.94 -4.42
C ALA A 103 5.33 11.01 -5.06
N ILE A 104 5.32 12.23 -4.53
CA ILE A 104 6.18 13.32 -5.01
C ILE A 104 7.66 12.97 -4.83
N ILE A 105 8.04 12.49 -3.65
CA ILE A 105 9.43 12.11 -3.36
C ILE A 105 9.86 10.95 -4.26
N SER A 106 9.01 9.95 -4.44
CA SER A 106 9.27 8.82 -5.34
C SER A 106 9.52 9.29 -6.78
N GLY A 107 8.68 10.20 -7.29
CA GLY A 107 8.88 10.80 -8.62
C GLY A 107 10.17 11.61 -8.74
N LEU A 108 10.51 12.41 -7.71
CA LEU A 108 11.75 13.20 -7.67
C LEU A 108 12.99 12.32 -7.77
N LEU A 109 13.02 11.23 -7.00
CA LEU A 109 14.18 10.35 -6.89
C LEU A 109 14.28 9.34 -8.05
N GLN A 110 13.21 9.14 -8.81
CA GLN A 110 13.14 8.10 -9.84
C GLN A 110 14.21 8.23 -10.94
N GLN A 111 14.62 9.44 -11.30
CA GLN A 111 15.67 9.66 -12.32
C GLN A 111 17.08 9.46 -11.77
N VAL A 112 17.24 9.49 -10.45
CA VAL A 112 18.54 9.49 -9.77
C VAL A 112 18.86 8.14 -9.11
N SER A 113 17.87 7.25 -9.04
CA SER A 113 17.98 5.91 -8.47
C SER A 113 18.01 4.86 -9.57
N GLU A 114 19.03 4.00 -9.56
CA GLU A 114 19.08 2.81 -10.43
C GLU A 114 18.09 1.73 -9.97
N GLU A 115 17.71 1.75 -8.69
CA GLU A 115 16.73 0.82 -8.12
C GLU A 115 15.30 1.35 -8.21
N ARG A 116 14.34 0.41 -8.29
CA ARG A 116 12.91 0.72 -8.32
C ARG A 116 12.48 1.29 -6.97
N ILE A 117 12.05 2.55 -6.96
CA ILE A 117 11.61 3.23 -5.75
C ILE A 117 10.22 2.73 -5.32
N ASN A 118 10.10 2.34 -4.06
CA ASN A 118 8.84 2.00 -3.42
C ASN A 118 8.27 3.22 -2.67
N LEU A 119 6.95 3.26 -2.49
CA LEU A 119 6.25 4.33 -1.77
C LEU A 119 6.25 4.13 -0.24
N VAL A 120 7.03 3.17 0.23
CA VAL A 120 7.14 2.72 1.61
C VAL A 120 8.60 2.68 2.02
#